data_AF-A0A957MBD3-F1
#
_entry.id   AF-A0A957MBD3-F1
#
_cell.length_a   1.000
_cell.length_b   1.000
_cell.length_c   1.000
_cell.angle_alpha   90.00
_cell.angle_beta   90.00
_cell.angle_gamma   90.00
#
_symmetry.space_group_name_H-M   'P 1'
#
loop_
_entity.id
_entity.type
_entity.pdbx_description
1 polymer ?
#
loop_
_entity_poly.entity_id
_entity_poly.type
_entity_poly.pdbx_seq_one_letter_code
_entity_poly.pdbx_strand_id
1 'polypeptide(L)' 'MGESATHRITYVGHATVLIEAGGARILTDPVLRHRIVHLRRRR' A
#
# COMPACT_ATOMS: atom_id res chain seq x y z
N MET A 1 -7.49 -27.63 -11.82
CA MET A 1 -6.47 -27.43 -10.78
C MET A 1 -6.29 -25.93 -10.65
N GLY A 2 -7.10 -25.28 -9.80
CA GLY A 2 -7.04 -23.82 -9.66
C GLY A 2 -5.73 -23.46 -8.98
N GLU A 3 -4.87 -22.72 -9.66
CA GLU A 3 -3.73 -22.07 -9.05
C GLU A 3 -4.28 -21.20 -7.93
N SER A 4 -4.04 -21.56 -6.67
CA SER A 4 -4.34 -20.70 -5.53
C SER A 4 -3.44 -19.47 -5.66
N ALA A 5 -3.90 -18.49 -6.44
CA ALA A 5 -3.21 -17.24 -6.64
C ALA A 5 -2.92 -16.67 -5.26
N THR A 6 -1.65 -16.71 -4.87
CA THR A 6 -1.26 -16.31 -3.52
C THR A 6 -1.39 -14.80 -3.46
N HIS A 7 -2.42 -14.34 -2.74
CA HIS A 7 -2.62 -12.92 -2.49
C HIS A 7 -1.79 -12.52 -1.29
N ARG A 8 -0.92 -11.51 -1.48
CA ARG A 8 -0.10 -10.96 -0.40
C ARG A 8 -0.42 -9.49 -0.22
N ILE A 9 -0.68 -9.12 1.02
CA ILE A 9 -0.91 -7.74 1.44
C ILE A 9 0.22 -7.35 2.39
N THR A 10 0.93 -6.27 2.09
CA THR A 10 1.99 -5.72 2.95
C THR A 10 1.61 -4.31 3.37
N TYR A 11 1.48 -4.10 4.68
CA TYR A 11 1.27 -2.75 5.23
C TYR A 11 2.61 -2.00 5.24
N VAL A 12 2.70 -0.93 4.45
CA VAL A 12 3.92 -0.11 4.36
C VAL A 12 3.90 1.02 5.40
N GLY A 13 2.71 1.53 5.73
CA GLY A 13 2.51 2.59 6.72
C GLY A 13 1.54 3.67 6.23
N HIS A 14 0.97 4.45 7.14
CA HIS A 14 -0.08 5.44 6.82
C HIS A 14 -1.27 4.78 6.10
N ALA A 15 -1.60 5.24 4.89
CA ALA A 15 -2.58 4.65 3.98
C ALA A 15 -1.91 3.91 2.79
N THR A 16 -0.58 3.69 2.87
CA THR A 16 0.18 3.00 1.84
C THR A 16 0.22 1.50 2.10
N VAL A 17 -0.36 0.73 1.17
CA VAL A 17 -0.42 -0.74 1.18
C VAL A 17 0.10 -1.25 -0.15
N LEU A 18 0.91 -2.30 -0.11
CA LEU A 18 1.32 -3.05 -1.28
C LEU A 18 0.45 -4.30 -1.41
N ILE A 19 -0.20 -4.45 -2.57
CA ILE A 19 -1.06 -5.60 -2.90
C ILE A 19 -0.41 -6.35 -4.04
N GLU A 20 -0.23 -7.66 -3.85
CA GLU A 20 0.22 -8.58 -4.88
C GLU A 20 -0.88 -9.60 -5.18
N ALA A 21 -1.31 -9.63 -6.43
CA ALA A 21 -2.41 -10.47 -6.89
C ALA A 21 -2.25 -10.78 -8.37
N GLY A 22 -2.36 -12.05 -8.76
CA GLY A 22 -2.36 -12.46 -10.17
C GLY A 22 -1.15 -11.96 -10.97
N GLY A 23 0.03 -11.88 -10.35
CA GLY A 23 1.26 -11.38 -10.99
C GLY A 23 1.39 -9.84 -11.06
N ALA A 24 0.36 -9.09 -10.67
CA ALA A 24 0.42 -7.63 -10.58
C ALA A 24 0.88 -7.16 -9.19
N ARG A 25 1.54 -6.00 -9.15
CA ARG A 25 1.92 -5.28 -7.92
C ARG A 25 1.28 -3.89 -7.92
N ILE A 26 0.44 -3.61 -6.93
CA ILE A 26 -0.30 -2.34 -6.81
C ILE A 26 0.09 -1.67 -5.50
N LEU A 27 0.43 -0.38 -5.56
CA LEU A 27 0.75 0.45 -4.41
C LEU A 27 -0.34 1.51 -4.21
N THR A 28 -0.96 1.56 -3.04
CA THR A 28 -2.00 2.56 -2.71
C THR A 28 -1.39 3.82 -2.10
N ASP A 29 -1.97 4.98 -2.41
CA ASP A 29 -1.67 6.29 -1.82
C ASP A 29 -0.18 6.49 -1.49
N PRO A 30 0.71 6.47 -2.50
CA PRO A 30 2.14 6.39 -2.26
C PRO A 30 2.65 7.70 -1.65
N VAL A 31 2.86 7.66 -0.33
CA VAL A 31 3.56 8.72 0.40
C VAL A 31 5.05 8.56 0.14
N LEU A 32 5.50 8.95 -1.06
CA LEU A 32 6.90 8.83 -1.50
C LEU A 32 7.86 9.83 -0.82
N ARG A 33 7.42 10.48 0.25
CA ARG A 33 8.15 11.57 0.90
C ARG A 33 7.91 11.55 2.40
N HIS A 34 8.99 11.73 3.17
CA HIS A 34 9.00 11.72 4.63
C HIS A 34 8.14 12.83 5.29
N ARG A 35 7.67 13.80 4.49
CA ARG A 35 6.73 14.85 4.87
C ARG A 35 5.53 14.82 3.93
N ILE A 36 4.36 14.47 4.46
CA ILE A 36 3.07 14.78 3.83
C ILE A 36 2.81 16.25 4.14
N VAL A 37 3.18 17.14 3.22
CA VAL A 37 2.77 18.55 3.30
C VAL A 37 1.23 18.54 3.38
N HIS A 38 0.68 19.25 4.37
CA HIS A 38 -0.76 19.40 4.70
C HIS A 38 -1.32 18.57 5.88
N LEU A 39 -0.55 17.70 6.56
CA LEU A 39 -1.05 17.09 7.81
C LEU A 39 -0.94 18.09 9.00
N ARG A 40 -1.84 19.08 9.06
CA ARG A 40 -1.99 19.95 10.23
C ARG A 40 -2.66 19.16 11.35
N ARG A 41 -1.86 18.62 12.28
CA ARG A 41 -2.37 18.14 13.57
C ARG A 41 -2.87 19.35 14.36
N ARG A 42 -4.18 19.60 14.34
CA ARG A 42 -4.81 20.50 15.33
C ARG A 42 -4.87 19.72 16.65
N ARG A 43 -4.37 20.33 17.72
CA ARG A 43 -4.56 19.84 19.10
C ARG A 43 -6.00 20.04 19.51
#